data_AF-A0A6L3X1U9-F1
#
_entry.id   AF-A0A6L3X1U9-F1
#
_cell.length_a   1.000
_cell.length_b   1.000
_cell.length_c   1.000
_cell.angle_alpha   90.00
_cell.angle_beta   90.00
_cell.angle_gamma   90.00
#
_symmetry.space_group_name_H-M   'P 1'
#
loop_
_entity.id
_entity.type
_entity.pdbx_description
1 polymer ?
#
loop_
_entity_poly.entity_id
_entity_poly.type
_entity_poly.pdbx_seq_one_letter_code
_entity_poly.pdbx_strand_id
1 'polypeptide(L)'
;AAWGMFTFRLPPMTSPRSLDGDRKAVSASLRWLDAVAARTGTTVYLEPLNRYQDHMINTLADARRYIEENGLKHVQIIGDIYHMNIEEDSLTEALHHNRDLLGHVHIADNHRYQPGSGSLGFASLFD
;
A
#
# COMPACT_ATOMS: atom_id res chain seq x y z
N ALA A 1 -9.73 -2.57 5.45
CA ALA A 1 -9.66 -1.91 4.14
C ALA A 1 -10.34 -0.55 4.23
N ALA A 2 -9.59 0.54 4.04
CA ALA A 2 -10.13 1.89 3.95
C ALA A 2 -10.71 2.08 2.56
N TRP A 3 -11.88 1.50 2.30
CA TRP A 3 -12.64 1.85 1.12
C TRP A 3 -13.27 3.22 1.34
N GLY A 4 -12.67 4.26 0.77
CA GLY A 4 -13.37 5.47 0.35
C GLY A 4 -13.93 6.38 1.44
N MET A 5 -13.37 6.39 2.65
CA MET A 5 -13.90 7.29 3.69
C MET A 5 -13.35 8.72 3.61
N PHE A 6 -12.15 8.94 3.09
CA PHE A 6 -11.57 10.29 3.03
C PHE A 6 -10.31 10.37 2.14
N THR A 7 -10.15 11.48 1.41
CA THR A 7 -8.93 11.87 0.68
C THR A 7 -8.70 13.38 0.86
N PHE A 8 -7.44 13.81 0.93
CA PHE A 8 -7.07 15.23 0.90
C PHE A 8 -7.23 15.88 -0.48
N ARG A 9 -7.56 15.10 -1.52
CA ARG A 9 -7.62 15.55 -2.92
C ARG A 9 -9.04 15.76 -3.44
N LEU A 10 -10.06 15.39 -2.68
CA LEU A 10 -11.46 15.64 -2.99
C LEU A 10 -12.14 16.32 -1.79
N PRO A 11 -13.19 17.15 -2.01
CA PRO A 11 -13.96 17.73 -0.92
C PRO A 11 -14.43 16.66 0.08
N PRO A 12 -14.36 16.92 1.39
CA PRO A 12 -14.11 18.21 2.03
C PRO A 12 -12.63 18.56 2.24
N MET A 13 -11.67 17.78 1.73
CA MET A 13 -10.21 17.97 1.86
C MET A 13 -9.66 18.06 3.31
N THR A 14 -10.53 17.89 4.32
CA THR A 14 -10.16 17.92 5.74
C THR A 14 -10.57 16.61 6.39
N SER A 15 -9.61 15.87 6.94
CA SER A 15 -9.87 14.58 7.60
C SER A 15 -10.59 14.82 8.93
N PRO A 16 -11.58 13.99 9.31
CA PRO A 16 -12.16 14.04 10.64
C PRO A 16 -11.20 13.56 11.73
N ARG A 17 -10.03 13.00 11.36
CA ARG A 17 -8.99 12.52 12.28
C ARG A 17 -7.64 13.19 11.95
N SER A 18 -6.83 13.44 12.96
CA SER A 18 -5.46 13.94 12.74
C SER A 18 -4.56 12.84 12.17
N LEU A 19 -3.47 13.23 11.51
CA LEU A 19 -2.47 12.30 11.00
C LEU A 19 -1.91 11.36 12.09
N ASP A 20 -1.66 11.90 13.28
CA ASP A 20 -1.27 11.11 14.45
C ASP A 20 -2.35 10.10 14.87
N GLY A 21 -3.62 10.51 14.78
CA GLY A 21 -4.76 9.65 15.04
C GLY A 21 -4.88 8.51 14.02
N ASP A 22 -4.65 8.79 12.73
CA ASP A 22 -4.59 7.79 11.67
C ASP A 22 -3.47 6.79 11.94
N ARG A 23 -2.25 7.28 12.16
CA ARG A 23 -1.08 6.44 12.43
C ARG A 23 -1.29 5.55 13.65
N LYS A 24 -1.85 6.10 14.72
CA LYS A 24 -2.16 5.34 15.94
C LYS A 24 -3.18 4.24 15.68
N ALA A 25 -4.25 4.55 14.94
CA ALA A 25 -5.30 3.58 14.61
C ALA A 25 -4.76 2.44 13.73
N VAL A 26 -4.08 2.77 12.62
CA VAL A 26 -3.48 1.79 11.70
C VAL A 26 -2.48 0.91 12.44
N SER A 27 -1.55 1.50 13.19
CA SER A 27 -0.54 0.76 13.95
C SER A 27 -1.15 -0.18 14.98
N ALA A 28 -2.20 0.26 15.69
CA ALA A 28 -2.90 -0.59 16.65
C ALA A 28 -3.57 -1.80 15.96
N SER A 29 -4.24 -1.58 14.83
CA SER A 29 -4.82 -2.67 14.04
C SER A 29 -3.77 -3.64 13.51
N LEU A 30 -2.66 -3.14 12.96
CA LEU A 30 -1.59 -3.98 12.42
C LEU A 30 -0.90 -4.83 13.48
N ARG A 31 -0.62 -4.29 14.67
CA ARG A 31 -0.05 -5.09 15.78
C ARG A 31 -0.98 -6.20 16.23
N TRP A 32 -2.29 -5.94 16.28
CA TRP A 32 -3.27 -6.97 16.61
C TRP A 32 -3.31 -8.06 15.52
N LEU A 33 -3.35 -7.64 14.26
CA LEU A 33 -3.37 -8.54 13.11
C LEU A 33 -2.09 -9.39 13.00
N ASP A 34 -0.92 -8.83 13.29
CA ASP A 34 0.36 -9.55 13.30
C ASP A 34 0.34 -10.74 14.26
N ALA A 35 -0.17 -10.53 15.49
CA ALA A 35 -0.32 -11.61 16.47
C ALA A 35 -1.32 -12.70 16.04
N VAL A 36 -2.38 -12.32 15.33
CA VAL A 36 -3.35 -13.28 14.77
C VAL A 36 -2.72 -14.06 13.63
N ALA A 37 -2.06 -13.37 12.69
CA ALA A 37 -1.39 -13.93 11.54
C ALA A 37 -0.31 -14.96 11.96
N ALA A 38 0.46 -14.64 13.00
CA ALA A 38 1.39 -15.58 13.63
C ALA A 38 0.71 -16.88 14.11
N ARG A 39 -0.44 -16.76 14.78
CA ARG A 39 -1.19 -17.91 15.31
C ARG A 39 -1.82 -18.76 14.22
N THR A 40 -2.21 -18.16 13.10
CA THR A 40 -2.87 -18.86 11.99
C THR A 40 -1.91 -19.30 10.89
N GLY A 41 -0.62 -18.94 10.99
CA GLY A 41 0.37 -19.21 9.94
C GLY A 41 0.07 -18.50 8.63
N THR A 42 -0.54 -17.30 8.70
CA THR A 42 -0.89 -16.47 7.55
C THR A 42 -0.08 -15.18 7.53
N THR A 43 -0.14 -14.44 6.43
CA THR A 43 0.48 -13.12 6.27
C THR A 43 -0.59 -12.08 5.98
N VAL A 44 -0.46 -10.89 6.57
CA VAL A 44 -1.26 -9.73 6.17
C VAL A 44 -0.50 -8.95 5.12
N TYR A 45 -1.15 -8.71 3.98
CA TYR A 45 -0.60 -7.83 2.95
C TYR A 45 -1.17 -6.41 3.10
N LEU A 46 -0.29 -5.46 3.39
CA LEU A 46 -0.60 -4.04 3.53
C LEU A 46 -0.46 -3.36 2.16
N GLU A 47 -1.58 -2.93 1.59
CA GLU A 47 -1.66 -2.31 0.27
C GLU A 47 -1.69 -0.79 0.35
N PRO A 48 -0.68 -0.09 -0.19
CA PRO A 48 -0.79 1.32 -0.51
C PRO A 48 -1.79 1.55 -1.64
N LEU A 49 -2.69 2.49 -1.46
CA LEU A 49 -3.68 2.87 -2.48
C LEU A 49 -3.33 4.25 -3.02
N ASN A 50 -3.85 4.60 -4.20
CA ASN A 50 -3.67 5.97 -4.69
C ASN A 50 -4.36 6.99 -3.75
N ARG A 51 -3.87 8.23 -3.79
CA ARG A 51 -4.29 9.36 -2.95
C ARG A 51 -5.77 9.69 -3.02
N TYR A 52 -6.50 9.20 -4.02
CA TYR A 52 -7.95 9.42 -4.16
C TYR A 52 -8.78 8.37 -3.43
N GLN A 53 -8.18 7.21 -3.10
CA GLN A 53 -8.85 6.12 -2.41
C GLN A 53 -8.49 6.05 -0.92
N ASP A 54 -7.25 6.41 -0.59
CA ASP A 54 -6.78 6.48 0.79
C ASP A 54 -5.88 7.71 1.01
N HIS A 55 -5.85 8.20 2.24
CA HIS A 55 -5.02 9.32 2.67
C HIS A 55 -3.92 8.93 3.66
N MET A 56 -3.85 7.66 4.07
CA MET A 56 -2.97 7.20 5.14
C MET A 56 -1.72 6.50 4.61
N ILE A 57 -1.84 5.71 3.53
CA ILE A 57 -0.75 4.89 2.96
C ILE A 57 -0.85 4.95 1.44
N ASN A 58 0.05 5.69 0.80
CA ASN A 58 0.00 5.89 -0.66
C ASN A 58 1.20 5.33 -1.42
N THR A 59 2.35 5.17 -0.75
CA THR A 59 3.56 4.59 -1.35
C THR A 59 3.97 3.29 -0.66
N LEU A 60 4.80 2.47 -1.32
CA LEU A 60 5.43 1.30 -0.70
C LEU A 60 6.28 1.72 0.50
N ALA A 61 6.93 2.89 0.43
CA ALA A 61 7.71 3.45 1.54
C ALA A 61 6.83 3.77 2.77
N ASP A 62 5.60 4.25 2.58
CA ASP A 62 4.67 4.45 3.69
C ASP A 62 4.29 3.12 4.36
N ALA A 63 3.98 2.08 3.58
CA ALA A 63 3.68 0.75 4.12
C ALA A 63 4.90 0.15 4.85
N ARG A 64 6.10 0.26 4.27
CA ARG A 64 7.35 -0.15 4.91
C ARG A 64 7.52 0.50 6.28
N ARG A 65 7.32 1.82 6.36
CA ARG A 65 7.43 2.57 7.61
C ARG A 65 6.50 2.02 8.70
N TYR A 66 5.25 1.69 8.36
CA TYR A 66 4.33 1.06 9.31
C TYR A 66 4.83 -0.31 9.79
N ILE A 67 5.40 -1.13 8.90
CA ILE A 67 5.91 -2.46 9.23
C ILE A 67 7.13 -2.36 10.15
N GLU A 68 8.13 -1.55 9.77
CA GLU A 68 9.40 -1.45 10.48
C GLU A 68 9.25 -0.82 11.86
N GLU A 69 8.55 0.31 11.96
CA GLU A 69 8.42 1.04 13.22
C GLU A 69 7.57 0.28 14.26
N ASN A 70 6.66 -0.57 13.81
CA ASN A 70 5.88 -1.44 14.69
C ASN A 70 6.53 -2.80 14.92
N GLY A 71 7.67 -3.08 14.29
CA GLY A 71 8.40 -4.34 14.43
C GLY A 71 7.63 -5.57 13.95
N LEU A 72 6.74 -5.41 12.96
CA LEU A 72 5.85 -6.47 12.48
C LEU A 72 6.64 -7.57 11.77
N LYS A 73 6.22 -8.83 11.95
CA LYS A 73 6.90 -10.02 11.41
C LYS A 73 6.05 -10.84 10.45
N HIS A 74 4.73 -10.66 10.52
CA HIS A 74 3.72 -11.38 9.73
C HIS A 74 2.90 -10.42 8.88
N VAL A 75 3.42 -9.22 8.65
CA VAL A 75 2.86 -8.21 7.76
C VAL A 75 3.88 -7.90 6.68
N GLN A 76 3.47 -8.01 5.43
CA GLN A 76 4.26 -7.74 4.23
C GLN A 76 3.55 -6.71 3.36
N ILE A 77 4.27 -6.15 2.41
CA ILE A 77 3.76 -5.17 1.45
C ILE A 77 3.15 -5.91 0.25
N ILE A 78 2.04 -5.40 -0.25
CA ILE A 78 1.56 -5.69 -1.60
C ILE A 78 1.71 -4.44 -2.46
N GLY A 79 2.32 -4.59 -3.63
CA GLY A 79 2.39 -3.53 -4.64
C GLY A 79 1.29 -3.70 -5.68
N ASP A 80 0.43 -2.70 -5.83
CA ASP A 80 -0.52 -2.63 -6.95
C ASP A 80 -0.01 -1.65 -7.99
N ILE A 81 0.30 -2.17 -9.18
CA ILE A 81 0.92 -1.40 -10.26
C ILE A 81 0.06 -0.18 -10.69
N TYR A 82 -1.26 -0.26 -10.62
CA TYR A 82 -2.12 0.87 -10.96
C TYR A 82 -2.04 1.99 -9.91
N HIS A 83 -1.98 1.64 -8.62
CA HIS A 83 -1.79 2.63 -7.56
C HIS A 83 -0.38 3.22 -7.62
N MET A 84 0.62 2.37 -7.81
CA MET A 84 2.02 2.79 -7.94
C MET A 84 2.24 3.73 -9.12
N ASN A 85 1.57 3.51 -10.26
CA ASN A 85 1.64 4.40 -11.41
C ASN A 85 1.17 5.85 -11.13
N ILE A 86 0.43 6.08 -10.05
CA ILE A 86 -0.02 7.41 -9.63
C ILE A 86 0.90 8.00 -8.54
N GLU A 87 1.43 7.16 -7.65
CA GLU A 87 2.05 7.60 -6.39
C GLU A 87 3.57 7.48 -6.35
N GLU A 88 4.15 6.50 -7.03
CA GLU A 88 5.59 6.24 -6.97
C GLU A 88 6.37 7.09 -7.97
N ASP A 89 7.53 7.59 -7.57
CA ASP A 89 8.45 8.31 -8.46
C ASP A 89 9.02 7.38 -9.56
N SER A 90 9.22 6.11 -9.22
CA SER A 90 9.64 5.05 -10.15
C SER A 90 9.13 3.70 -9.66
N LEU A 91 8.38 3.00 -10.52
CA LEU A 91 7.79 1.71 -10.18
C LEU A 91 8.86 0.64 -9.91
N THR A 92 9.89 0.56 -10.77
CA THR A 92 10.95 -0.45 -10.64
C THR A 92 11.80 -0.22 -9.40
N GLU A 93 12.17 1.03 -9.12
CA GLU A 93 12.94 1.39 -7.93
C GLU A 93 12.13 1.17 -6.65
N ALA A 94 10.83 1.50 -6.65
CA ALA A 94 9.95 1.24 -5.51
C ALA A 94 9.87 -0.26 -5.20
N LEU A 95 9.68 -1.12 -6.21
CA LEU A 95 9.70 -2.57 -6.05
C LEU A 95 11.06 -3.06 -5.55
N HIS A 96 12.16 -2.57 -6.15
CA HIS A 96 13.52 -2.99 -5.80
C HIS A 96 13.89 -2.64 -4.35
N HIS A 97 13.60 -1.41 -3.91
CA HIS A 97 13.91 -0.95 -2.55
C HIS A 97 13.09 -1.68 -1.47
N ASN A 98 11.92 -2.21 -1.81
CA ASN A 98 11.03 -2.89 -0.88
C ASN A 98 11.00 -4.41 -1.05
N ARG A 99 11.89 -4.98 -1.87
CA ARG A 99 11.92 -6.41 -2.25
C ARG A 99 11.97 -7.39 -1.08
N ASP A 100 12.51 -6.97 0.07
CA ASP A 100 12.61 -7.76 1.30
C ASP A 100 11.29 -7.89 2.05
N LEU A 101 10.35 -6.97 1.81
CA LEU A 101 9.02 -6.94 2.42
C LEU A 101 7.89 -7.14 1.40
N LEU A 102 8.17 -7.09 0.10
CA LEU A 102 7.18 -7.30 -0.96
C LEU A 102 6.77 -8.78 -1.01
N GLY A 103 5.54 -9.09 -0.59
CA GLY A 103 5.02 -10.46 -0.54
C GLY A 103 3.92 -10.76 -1.55
N HIS A 104 3.32 -9.74 -2.17
CA HIS A 104 2.28 -9.91 -3.17
C HIS A 104 2.27 -8.76 -4.19
N VAL A 105 1.69 -8.98 -5.37
CA VAL A 105 1.58 -7.97 -6.43
C VAL A 105 0.19 -8.03 -7.07
N HIS A 106 -0.47 -6.88 -7.21
CA HIS A 106 -1.64 -6.70 -8.06
C HIS A 106 -1.22 -6.04 -9.38
N ILE A 107 -1.79 -6.51 -10.49
CA ILE A 107 -1.53 -5.96 -11.82
C ILE A 107 -2.84 -5.48 -12.47
N ALA A 108 -2.80 -4.26 -12.98
CA ALA A 108 -3.79 -3.68 -13.86
C ALA A 108 -3.08 -2.59 -14.69
N ASP A 109 -3.60 -2.28 -15.87
CA ASP A 109 -2.98 -1.22 -16.70
C ASP A 109 -3.23 0.19 -16.11
N ASN A 110 -2.61 1.22 -16.68
CA ASN A 110 -2.65 2.59 -16.14
C ASN A 110 -4.08 3.18 -15.99
N HIS A 111 -5.05 2.63 -16.71
CA HIS A 111 -6.47 2.99 -16.64
C HIS A 111 -7.34 1.89 -15.98
N ARG A 112 -6.74 1.06 -15.12
CA ARG A 112 -7.39 0.00 -14.31
C ARG A 112 -8.09 -1.13 -15.08
N TYR A 113 -7.84 -1.25 -16.38
CA TYR A 113 -8.31 -2.38 -17.20
C TYR A 113 -7.23 -3.47 -17.34
N GLN A 114 -7.47 -4.44 -18.23
CA GLN A 114 -6.60 -5.60 -18.40
C GLN A 114 -5.15 -5.21 -18.76
N PRO A 115 -4.12 -5.87 -18.19
CA PRO A 115 -2.72 -5.62 -18.55
C PRO A 115 -2.46 -5.73 -20.06
N GLY A 116 -1.73 -4.76 -20.61
CA GLY A 116 -1.37 -4.69 -22.04
C GLY A 116 -2.38 -3.94 -22.91
N SER A 117 -3.46 -3.40 -22.33
CA SER A 117 -4.41 -2.54 -23.06
C SER A 117 -4.07 -1.05 -22.99
N GLY A 118 -3.16 -0.66 -22.11
CA GLY A 118 -2.70 0.70 -21.92
C GLY A 118 -1.24 0.87 -22.29
N SER A 119 -0.51 1.60 -21.45
CA SER A 119 0.84 2.10 -21.74
C SER A 119 1.91 1.67 -20.73
N LEU A 120 1.53 0.87 -19.73
CA LEU A 120 2.50 0.39 -18.74
C LEU A 120 3.52 -0.58 -19.33
N GLY A 121 4.79 -0.33 -19.06
CA GLY A 121 5.91 -1.17 -19.46
C GLY A 121 6.06 -2.43 -18.59
N PHE A 122 5.10 -3.35 -18.63
CA PHE A 122 5.10 -4.57 -17.79
C PHE A 122 6.37 -5.43 -17.92
N ALA A 123 7.01 -5.45 -19.09
CA ALA A 123 8.27 -6.16 -19.28
C ALA A 123 9.33 -5.71 -18.26
N SER A 124 9.56 -4.40 -18.15
CA SER A 124 10.51 -3.83 -17.18
C SER A 124 10.12 -4.02 -15.71
N LEU A 125 8.85 -4.33 -15.41
CA LEU A 125 8.39 -4.63 -14.06
C LEU A 125 8.55 -6.11 -13.70
N PHE A 126 8.67 -6.99 -14.70
CA PHE A 126 8.87 -8.43 -14.52
C PHE A 126 10.33 -8.86 -14.64
N ASP A 127 11.18 -8.04 -15.28
CA ASP A 127 12.63 -8.22 -15.35
C ASP A 127 13.31 -8.01 -13.99
#